data_AF-A0A8J6N0J8-F1
#
_entry.id   AF-A0A8J6N0J8-F1
#
_cell.length_a   1.000
_cell.length_b   1.000
_cell.length_c   1.000
_cell.angle_alpha   90.00
_cell.angle_beta   90.00
_cell.angle_gamma   90.00
#
_symmetry.space_group_name_H-M   'P 1'
#
loop_
_entity.id
_entity.type
_entity.pdbx_description
1 polymer ?
#
loop_
_entity_poly.entity_id
_entity_poly.type
_entity_poly.pdbx_seq_one_letter_code
_entity_poly.pdbx_strand_id
1 'polypeptide(L)'
;MKRLTVLCFLGLFLFSTPLSVFPKEPVQIEVLYMNHGPLRPTLRELDELFTGYGDRIAVYGHDFYSEEGERFKAEKGIKGHVPLVLWIDGKSTLKVNGTPVQFRGFPTGSGPASFQGKWNMEVLKQALDQVTKGN
;
A
#
# COMPACT_ATOMS: atom_id res chain seq x y z
N MET A 1 25.38 67.19 -35.62
CA MET A 1 25.78 66.72 -34.28
C MET A 1 25.01 65.44 -33.96
N LYS A 2 25.76 64.34 -33.74
CA LYS A 2 25.52 63.11 -32.92
C LYS A 2 24.10 62.50 -32.89
N ARG A 3 23.91 61.30 -33.49
CA ARG A 3 23.87 59.92 -32.89
C ARG A 3 22.60 59.69 -32.01
N LEU A 4 21.82 58.62 -32.10
CA LEU A 4 22.18 57.19 -31.96
C LEU A 4 21.02 56.29 -32.46
N THR A 5 21.37 55.21 -33.16
CA THR A 5 20.55 54.01 -33.35
C THR A 5 20.46 53.23 -32.03
N VAL A 6 19.28 52.78 -31.58
CA VAL A 6 19.16 51.73 -30.54
C VAL A 6 18.01 50.78 -30.91
N LEU A 7 18.38 49.60 -31.41
CA LEU A 7 17.58 48.38 -31.30
C LEU A 7 17.51 47.97 -29.82
N CYS A 8 16.34 47.55 -29.31
CA CYS A 8 16.29 46.71 -28.11
C CYS A 8 15.09 45.74 -28.15
N PHE A 9 15.40 44.54 -28.64
CA PHE A 9 14.98 43.22 -28.18
C PHE A 9 13.58 43.04 -27.56
N LEU A 10 12.78 42.32 -28.34
CA LEU A 10 11.67 41.45 -27.96
C LEU A 10 12.05 40.56 -26.76
N GLY A 11 11.68 40.97 -25.55
CA GLY A 11 11.82 40.18 -24.33
C GLY A 11 10.65 39.22 -24.17
N LEU A 12 10.69 38.08 -24.87
CA LEU A 12 9.80 36.95 -24.62
C LEU A 12 10.18 36.33 -23.26
N PHE A 13 9.56 36.80 -22.17
CA PHE A 13 9.66 36.17 -20.86
C PHE A 13 8.92 34.81 -20.92
N LEU A 14 9.63 33.78 -21.36
CA LEU A 14 9.26 32.38 -21.12
C LEU A 14 9.38 32.17 -19.61
N PHE A 15 8.28 32.38 -18.90
CA PHE A 15 8.09 31.85 -17.54
C PHE A 15 8.07 30.32 -17.66
N SER A 16 9.25 29.70 -17.58
CA SER A 16 9.39 28.28 -17.30
C SER A 16 8.97 28.06 -15.85
N THR A 17 7.67 27.84 -15.62
CA THR A 17 7.20 27.28 -14.35
C THR A 17 7.87 25.92 -14.19
N PRO A 18 8.69 25.68 -13.15
CA PRO A 18 9.19 24.34 -12.90
C PRO A 18 7.97 23.44 -12.67
N LEU A 19 7.88 22.32 -13.41
CA LEU A 19 6.95 21.26 -13.05
C LEU A 19 7.27 20.88 -11.60
N SER A 20 6.34 21.21 -10.69
CA SER A 20 6.43 20.74 -9.32
C SER A 20 6.18 19.24 -9.36
N VAL A 21 7.26 18.46 -9.32
CA VAL A 21 7.19 17.02 -9.09
C VAL A 21 6.94 16.85 -7.60
N PHE A 22 5.68 16.78 -7.21
CA PHE A 22 5.34 16.37 -5.85
C PHE A 22 5.75 14.90 -5.68
N PRO A 23 6.43 14.55 -4.58
CA PRO A 23 6.68 13.14 -4.27
C PRO A 23 5.34 12.42 -4.19
N LYS A 24 5.26 11.25 -4.83
CA LYS A 24 4.04 10.45 -4.80
C LYS A 24 3.84 9.88 -3.40
N GLU A 25 2.63 9.99 -2.88
CA GLU A 25 2.29 9.45 -1.57
C GLU A 25 2.60 7.94 -1.48
N PRO A 26 3.08 7.45 -0.31
CA PRO A 26 3.32 6.03 -0.11
C PRO A 26 2.04 5.22 -0.33
N VAL A 27 2.17 4.00 -0.86
CA VAL A 27 1.05 3.06 -0.94
C VAL A 27 0.63 2.70 0.47
N GLN A 28 -0.65 2.84 0.80
CA GLN A 28 -1.15 2.57 2.14
C GLN A 28 -1.52 1.09 2.28
N ILE A 29 -1.00 0.45 3.33
CA ILE A 29 -1.27 -0.94 3.66
C ILE A 29 -1.94 -0.99 5.03
N GLU A 30 -3.24 -1.27 5.08
CA GLU A 30 -3.94 -1.49 6.34
C GLU A 30 -3.99 -3.00 6.63
N VAL A 31 -3.59 -3.40 7.83
CA VAL A 31 -3.50 -4.81 8.25
C VAL A 31 -4.34 -5.00 9.49
N LEU A 32 -5.50 -5.67 9.34
CA LEU A 32 -6.28 -6.14 10.49
C LEU A 32 -5.83 -7.56 10.83
N TYR A 33 -5.40 -7.79 12.07
CA TYR A 33 -4.84 -9.08 12.47
C TYR A 33 -5.23 -9.53 13.87
N MET A 34 -5.36 -10.84 14.06
CA MET A 34 -5.48 -11.47 15.37
C MET A 34 -4.11 -11.80 15.93
N ASN A 35 -3.65 -11.06 16.94
CA ASN A 35 -2.30 -11.18 17.49
C ASN A 35 -2.11 -12.39 18.42
N HIS A 36 -2.24 -13.60 17.90
CA HIS A 36 -2.06 -14.83 18.68
C HIS A 36 -1.47 -15.99 17.88
N GLY A 37 -1.19 -17.08 18.61
CA GLY A 37 -0.47 -18.29 18.19
C GLY A 37 -0.30 -18.52 16.69
N PRO A 38 -1.31 -19.08 15.99
CA PRO A 38 -1.15 -19.51 14.61
C PRO A 38 -0.75 -18.43 13.61
N LEU A 39 -1.05 -17.15 13.90
CA LEU A 39 -0.80 -16.02 12.98
C LEU A 39 0.57 -15.36 13.18
N ARG A 40 1.19 -15.50 14.35
CA ARG A 40 2.46 -14.83 14.65
C ARG A 40 3.58 -15.12 13.64
N PRO A 41 3.75 -16.34 13.09
CA PRO A 41 4.72 -16.57 12.00
C PRO A 41 4.42 -15.73 10.76
N THR A 42 3.17 -15.71 10.30
CA THR A 42 2.73 -14.88 9.18
C THR A 42 2.97 -13.39 9.43
N LEU A 43 2.72 -12.89 10.65
CA LEU A 43 2.98 -11.48 10.97
C LEU A 43 4.46 -11.11 10.87
N ARG A 44 5.38 -12.02 11.24
CA ARG A 44 6.83 -11.80 11.07
C ARG A 44 7.23 -11.77 9.59
N GLU A 45 6.72 -12.72 8.80
CA GLU A 45 6.97 -12.73 7.34
C GLU A 45 6.43 -11.45 6.67
N LEU A 46 5.28 -10.94 7.12
CA LEU A 46 4.75 -9.66 6.64
C LEU A 46 5.64 -8.49 7.02
N ASP A 47 6.11 -8.43 8.27
CA ASP A 47 7.01 -7.37 8.75
C ASP A 47 8.33 -7.35 7.96
N GLU A 48 8.92 -8.53 7.72
CA GLU A 48 10.12 -8.70 6.89
C GLU A 48 9.87 -8.23 5.44
N LEU A 49 8.76 -8.66 4.84
CA LEU A 49 8.39 -8.25 3.49
C LEU A 49 8.19 -6.72 3.39
N PHE A 50 7.42 -6.13 4.31
CA PHE A 50 7.10 -4.71 4.31
C PHE A 50 8.33 -3.84 4.55
N THR A 51 9.24 -4.26 5.43
CA THR A 51 10.52 -3.58 5.65
C THR A 51 11.32 -3.45 4.36
N GLY A 52 11.24 -4.45 3.47
CA GLY A 52 11.88 -4.43 2.15
C GLY A 52 11.33 -3.35 1.19
N TYR A 53 10.17 -2.77 1.47
CA TYR A 53 9.61 -1.68 0.66
C TYR A 53 10.02 -0.28 1.13
N GLY A 54 10.45 -0.12 2.39
CA GLY A 54 10.88 1.17 2.93
C GLY A 54 9.77 2.22 2.89
N ASP A 55 10.12 3.42 2.46
CA ASP A 55 9.22 4.59 2.36
C ASP A 55 8.20 4.51 1.22
N ARG A 56 8.30 3.51 0.34
CA ARG A 56 7.34 3.30 -0.76
C ARG A 56 5.96 2.87 -0.26
N ILE A 57 5.87 2.34 0.96
CA ILE A 57 4.62 1.94 1.60
C ILE A 57 4.49 2.56 2.99
N ALA A 58 3.26 2.77 3.43
CA ALA A 58 2.93 3.11 4.81
C ALA A 58 2.03 2.00 5.37
N VAL A 59 2.47 1.34 6.45
CA VAL A 59 1.76 0.19 7.05
C VAL A 59 1.05 0.60 8.33
N TYR A 60 -0.25 0.29 8.42
CA TYR A 60 -1.11 0.55 9.57
C TYR A 60 -1.64 -0.76 10.11
N GLY A 61 -1.23 -1.13 11.32
CA GLY A 61 -1.67 -2.36 11.98
C GLY A 61 -2.85 -2.11 12.92
N HIS A 62 -3.89 -2.92 12.78
CA HIS A 62 -5.09 -2.90 13.61
C HIS A 62 -5.21 -4.24 14.35
N ASP A 63 -5.00 -4.24 15.66
CA ASP A 63 -5.18 -5.45 16.48
C ASP A 63 -6.67 -5.76 16.59
N PHE A 64 -7.07 -6.95 16.13
CA PHE A 64 -8.47 -7.38 16.03
C PHE A 64 -9.27 -7.26 17.33
N TYR A 65 -8.63 -7.37 18.49
CA TYR A 65 -9.28 -7.39 19.81
C TYR A 65 -9.10 -6.08 20.59
N SER A 66 -8.36 -5.10 20.05
CA SER A 66 -8.26 -3.77 20.63
C SER A 66 -9.53 -2.96 20.38
N GLU A 67 -9.78 -1.94 21.22
CA GLU A 67 -10.92 -1.01 21.01
C GLU A 67 -10.84 -0.31 19.64
N GLU A 68 -9.63 0.04 19.21
CA GLU A 68 -9.37 0.61 17.89
C GLU A 68 -9.71 -0.38 16.78
N GLY A 69 -9.25 -1.62 16.88
CA GLY A 69 -9.55 -2.66 15.90
C GLY A 69 -11.03 -3.04 15.84
N GLU A 70 -11.76 -2.99 16.96
CA GLU A 70 -13.23 -3.14 16.96
C GLU A 70 -13.90 -2.05 16.11
N ARG A 71 -13.49 -0.79 16.25
CA ARG A 71 -13.99 0.31 15.41
C ARG A 71 -13.62 0.12 13.94
N PHE A 72 -12.35 -0.23 13.68
CA PHE A 72 -11.86 -0.46 12.31
C PHE A 72 -12.60 -1.61 11.62
N LYS A 73 -12.88 -2.71 12.33
CA LYS A 73 -13.70 -3.81 11.84
C LYS A 73 -15.10 -3.36 11.47
N ALA A 74 -15.74 -2.55 12.33
CA ALA A 74 -17.07 -2.03 12.07
C ALA A 74 -17.07 -1.14 10.81
N GLU A 75 -16.08 -0.26 10.67
CA GLU A 75 -15.91 0.60 9.49
C GLU A 75 -15.73 -0.21 8.19
N LYS A 76 -14.90 -1.26 8.22
CA LYS A 76 -14.66 -2.13 7.06
C LYS A 76 -15.74 -3.19 6.85
N GLY A 77 -16.78 -3.23 7.69
CA GLY A 77 -17.86 -4.21 7.61
C GLY A 77 -17.42 -5.66 7.88
N ILE A 78 -16.34 -5.87 8.63
CA ILE A 78 -15.82 -7.19 8.97
C ILE A 78 -16.74 -7.84 10.01
N LYS A 79 -17.34 -8.96 9.63
CA LYS A 79 -18.15 -9.81 10.50
C LYS A 79 -17.46 -11.16 10.70
N GLY A 80 -17.50 -11.68 11.92
CA GLY A 80 -16.99 -13.01 12.27
C GLY A 80 -15.48 -13.07 12.53
N HIS A 81 -14.99 -14.29 12.78
CA HIS A 81 -13.59 -14.56 13.13
C HIS A 81 -12.72 -14.63 11.87
N VAL A 82 -12.01 -13.55 11.57
CA VAL A 82 -11.15 -13.42 10.38
C VAL A 82 -9.73 -13.14 10.84
N PRO A 83 -8.81 -14.11 10.77
CA PRO A 83 -7.49 -13.98 11.37
C PRO A 83 -6.66 -12.83 10.83
N LEU A 84 -6.79 -12.54 9.52
CA LEU A 84 -5.98 -11.55 8.83
C LEU A 84 -6.75 -10.98 7.64
N VAL A 85 -6.67 -9.66 7.43
CA VAL A 85 -7.10 -9.00 6.20
C VAL A 85 -6.12 -7.87 5.89
N LEU A 86 -5.72 -7.77 4.63
CA LEU A 86 -4.90 -6.66 4.13
C LEU A 86 -5.74 -5.83 3.15
N TRP A 87 -5.66 -4.51 3.28
CA TRP A 87 -6.10 -3.55 2.28
C TRP A 87 -4.90 -2.81 1.73
N ILE A 88 -4.83 -2.70 0.41
CA ILE A 88 -3.79 -1.97 -0.32
C ILE A 88 -4.48 -0.82 -1.03
N ASP A 89 -4.14 0.43 -0.65
CA ASP A 89 -4.86 1.65 -1.01
C ASP A 89 -6.39 1.50 -0.84
N GLY A 90 -6.80 0.99 0.33
CA GLY A 90 -8.20 0.78 0.69
C GLY A 90 -8.89 -0.40 -0.02
N LYS A 91 -8.18 -1.19 -0.84
CA LYS A 91 -8.75 -2.35 -1.56
C LYS A 91 -8.26 -3.66 -0.96
N SER A 92 -9.18 -4.53 -0.54
CA SER A 92 -8.86 -5.89 -0.07
C SER A 92 -8.72 -6.92 -1.20
N THR A 93 -9.07 -6.52 -2.43
CA THR A 93 -8.97 -7.36 -3.62
C THR A 93 -8.22 -6.59 -4.71
N LEU A 94 -7.15 -7.17 -5.23
CA LEU A 94 -6.36 -6.60 -6.32
C LEU A 94 -6.26 -7.59 -7.48
N LYS A 95 -6.11 -7.07 -8.70
CA LYS A 95 -5.69 -7.90 -9.83
C LYS A 95 -4.17 -8.06 -9.79
N VAL A 96 -3.70 -9.30 -9.63
CA VAL A 96 -2.29 -9.68 -9.70
C VAL A 96 -2.15 -10.60 -10.91
N ASN A 97 -1.36 -10.21 -11.91
CA ASN A 97 -1.21 -10.94 -13.18
C ASN A 97 -2.56 -11.28 -13.84
N GLY A 98 -3.50 -10.33 -13.82
CA GLY A 98 -4.85 -10.50 -14.39
C GLY A 98 -5.84 -11.28 -13.51
N THR A 99 -5.38 -11.92 -12.43
CA THR A 99 -6.23 -12.70 -11.52
C THR A 99 -6.66 -11.85 -10.32
N PRO A 100 -7.96 -11.78 -9.97
CA PRO A 100 -8.38 -11.14 -8.74
C PRO A 100 -7.95 -11.97 -7.53
N VAL A 101 -7.18 -11.37 -6.63
CA VAL A 101 -6.67 -11.97 -5.39
C VAL A 101 -7.24 -11.19 -4.21
N GLN A 102 -7.83 -11.90 -3.25
CA GLN A 102 -8.27 -11.33 -1.98
C GLN A 102 -7.27 -11.69 -0.88
N PHE A 103 -6.71 -10.69 -0.21
CA PHE A 103 -5.76 -10.86 0.88
C PHE A 103 -6.50 -10.99 2.22
N ARG A 104 -7.10 -12.16 2.44
CA ARG A 104 -7.93 -12.47 3.60
C ARG A 104 -7.65 -13.89 4.11
N GLY A 105 -7.69 -14.06 5.43
CA GLY A 105 -7.32 -15.31 6.08
C GLY A 105 -5.80 -15.54 6.08
N PHE A 106 -5.39 -16.71 6.52
CA PHE A 106 -3.99 -17.11 6.46
C PHE A 106 -3.53 -17.26 4.99
N PRO A 107 -2.26 -16.95 4.67
CA PRO A 107 -1.69 -17.37 3.41
C PRO A 107 -1.82 -18.90 3.22
N THR A 108 -2.03 -19.36 1.99
CA THR A 108 -2.11 -20.77 1.62
C THR A 108 -0.88 -21.52 2.15
N GLY A 109 -1.10 -22.63 2.86
CA GLY A 109 -0.04 -23.41 3.48
C GLY A 109 0.37 -22.95 4.88
N SER A 110 -0.26 -21.91 5.43
CA SER A 110 0.00 -21.42 6.79
C SER A 110 -1.25 -21.47 7.68
N GLY A 111 -1.07 -21.64 8.99
CA GLY A 111 -2.18 -21.68 9.96
C GLY A 111 -3.22 -22.80 9.72
N PRO A 112 -4.36 -22.76 10.42
CA PRO A 112 -5.41 -23.77 10.28
C PRO A 112 -6.08 -23.69 8.90
N ALA A 113 -6.25 -24.85 8.25
CA ALA A 113 -6.74 -24.96 6.87
C ALA A 113 -8.11 -24.28 6.65
N SER A 114 -9.03 -24.34 7.63
CA SER A 114 -10.35 -23.71 7.54
C SER A 114 -10.33 -22.18 7.49
N PHE A 115 -9.20 -21.55 7.82
CA PHE A 115 -9.00 -20.11 7.79
C PHE A 115 -8.02 -19.65 6.72
N GLN A 116 -7.53 -20.55 5.86
CA GLN A 116 -6.63 -20.20 4.76
C GLN A 116 -7.39 -19.49 3.63
N GLY A 117 -6.78 -18.43 3.13
CA GLY A 117 -7.15 -17.76 1.89
C GLY A 117 -6.47 -18.39 0.67
N LYS A 118 -6.75 -17.82 -0.49
CA LYS A 118 -6.18 -18.20 -1.79
C LYS A 118 -5.08 -17.22 -2.22
N TRP A 119 -4.09 -17.01 -1.35
CA TRP A 119 -2.96 -16.09 -1.58
C TRP A 119 -1.73 -16.58 -0.78
N ASN A 120 -0.53 -16.18 -1.17
CA ASN A 120 0.71 -16.45 -0.44
C ASN A 120 1.65 -15.22 -0.45
N MET A 121 2.80 -15.29 0.24
CA MET A 121 3.73 -14.17 0.31
C MET A 121 4.28 -13.74 -1.06
N GLU A 122 4.54 -14.69 -1.97
CA GLU A 122 4.91 -14.38 -3.35
C GLU A 122 3.87 -13.53 -4.07
N VAL A 123 2.58 -13.88 -3.95
CA VAL A 123 1.49 -13.14 -4.57
C VAL A 123 1.32 -11.76 -3.94
N LEU A 124 1.48 -11.63 -2.62
CA LEU A 124 1.47 -10.33 -1.94
C LEU A 124 2.63 -9.46 -2.42
N LYS A 125 3.84 -10.01 -2.51
CA LYS A 125 5.02 -9.33 -3.05
C LYS A 125 4.76 -8.85 -4.49
N GLN A 126 4.20 -9.68 -5.36
CA GLN A 126 3.86 -9.28 -6.73
C GLN A 126 2.83 -8.14 -6.76
N ALA A 127 1.85 -8.16 -5.87
CA ALA A 127 0.87 -7.08 -5.74
C ALA A 127 1.54 -5.77 -5.30
N LEU A 128 2.39 -5.83 -4.26
CA LEU A 128 3.15 -4.68 -3.77
C LEU A 128 4.11 -4.13 -4.83
N ASP A 129 4.83 -5.00 -5.54
CA ASP A 129 5.69 -4.61 -6.68
C ASP A 129 4.86 -3.90 -7.76
N GLN A 130 3.65 -4.38 -8.07
CA GLN A 130 2.78 -3.77 -9.06
C GLN A 130 2.33 -2.36 -8.66
N VAL A 131 1.93 -2.15 -7.41
CA VAL A 131 1.38 -0.86 -6.95
C VAL A 131 2.48 0.16 -6.62
N THR A 132 3.68 -0.30 -6.25
CA THR A 132 4.83 0.57 -5.94
C THR A 132 5.72 0.88 -7.14
N LYS A 133 5.54 0.26 -8.31
CA LYS A 133 6.34 0.47 -9.53
C LYS A 133 6.36 1.90 -10.09
N GLY A 134 5.56 2.81 -9.54
CA GLY A 134 5.55 4.23 -9.89
C GLY A 134 5.71 5.17 -8.69
N ASN A 135 6.19 4.66 -7.55
CA ASN A 135 6.61 5.43 -6.38
C ASN A 135 8.14 5.45 -6.31
#